data_AF-A0A1J7H0A9-F1
#
_entry.id   AF-A0A1J7H0A9-F1
#
_cell.length_a   1.000
_cell.length_b   1.000
_cell.length_c   1.000
_cell.angle_alpha   90.00
_cell.angle_beta   90.00
_cell.angle_gamma   90.00
#
_symmetry.space_group_name_H-M   'P 1'
#
loop_
_entity.id
_entity.type
_entity.pdbx_description
1 polymer ?
#
loop_
_entity_poly.entity_id
_entity_poly.type
_entity_poly.pdbx_seq_one_letter_code
_entity_poly.pdbx_strand_id
1 'polypeptide(L)'
;MYKEYRDTTLNGAVEAMYNEMASRHRVRFPCIQIIKTATIAAKLCKRESTKQFHNSKIKFPLVYKKIRPPTRKLKTTYKAKKPNLFM
;
A
#
# COMPACT_ATOMS: atom_id res chain seq x y z
N MET A 1 16.40 6.96 10.79
CA MET A 1 15.41 5.86 10.83
C MET A 1 15.60 4.97 9.60
N TYR A 2 15.62 3.64 9.75
CA TYR A 2 15.70 2.72 8.62
C TYR A 2 14.30 2.15 8.28
N LYS A 3 13.88 2.23 7.03
CA LYS A 3 12.58 1.73 6.53
C LYS A 3 12.79 0.90 5.28
N GLU A 4 11.91 -0.07 5.07
CA GLU A 4 11.89 -0.93 3.89
C GLU A 4 10.49 -0.89 3.29
N TYR A 5 10.41 -0.74 1.97
CA TYR A 5 9.15 -0.71 1.22
C TYR A 5 9.24 -1.68 0.06
N ARG A 6 8.11 -2.28 -0.33
CA ARG A 6 7.98 -3.11 -1.52
C ARG A 6 7.22 -2.32 -2.58
N ASP A 7 7.93 -1.89 -3.61
CA ASP A 7 7.36 -1.15 -4.74
C ASP A 7 8.09 -1.53 -6.04
N THR A 8 7.49 -1.19 -7.17
CA THR A 8 7.99 -1.36 -8.53
C THR A 8 9.11 -0.38 -8.89
N THR A 9 9.13 0.80 -8.27
CA THR A 9 10.12 1.85 -8.55
C THR A 9 10.69 2.42 -7.25
N LEU A 10 11.90 2.97 -7.33
CA LEU A 10 12.53 3.64 -6.18
C LEU A 10 11.75 4.90 -5.76
N ASN A 11 11.22 5.64 -6.74
CA ASN A 11 10.46 6.87 -6.50
C ASN A 11 9.14 6.58 -5.77
N GLY A 12 8.41 5.53 -6.16
CA GLY A 12 7.19 5.11 -5.45
C GLY A 12 7.48 4.67 -4.01
N ALA A 13 8.60 3.97 -3.78
CA ALA A 13 9.03 3.61 -2.43
C ALA A 13 9.34 4.85 -1.56
N VAL A 14 9.91 5.90 -2.15
CA VAL A 14 10.16 7.18 -1.45
C VAL A 14 8.85 7.93 -1.17
N GLU A 15 7.90 7.92 -2.10
CA GLU A 15 6.56 8.50 -1.88
C GLU A 15 5.82 7.79 -0.74
N ALA A 16 5.83 6.45 -0.74
CA ALA A 16 5.28 5.64 0.34
C ALA A 16 5.96 5.98 1.69
N MET A 17 7.27 6.22 1.68
CA MET A 17 8.02 6.66 2.86
C MET A 17 7.53 7.99 3.41
N TYR A 18 7.35 8.99 2.54
CA TYR A 18 6.81 10.28 2.95
C TYR A 18 5.40 10.16 3.55
N ASN A 19 4.52 9.40 2.92
CA ASN A 19 3.15 9.17 3.41
C ASN A 19 3.14 8.46 4.77
N GLU A 20 4.00 7.46 4.95
CA GLU A 20 4.10 6.73 6.21
C GLU A 20 4.64 7.63 7.34
N MET A 21 5.68 8.43 7.06
CA MET A 21 6.28 9.36 8.02
C MET A 21 5.30 10.47 8.43
N ALA A 22 4.51 10.99 7.48
CA ALA A 22 3.45 11.94 7.75
C ALA A 22 2.37 11.35 8.66
N SER A 23 1.95 10.10 8.42
CA SER A 23 0.90 9.46 9.22
C SER A 23 1.36 9.00 10.60
N ARG A 24 2.45 8.21 10.68
CA ARG A 24 2.89 7.55 11.92
C ARG A 24 3.66 8.48 12.85
N HIS A 25 4.38 9.43 12.29
CA HIS A 25 5.31 10.28 13.03
C HIS A 25 4.98 11.78 12.91
N ARG A 26 3.93 12.13 12.15
CA ARG A 26 3.47 13.54 11.96
C ARG A 26 4.57 14.46 11.42
N VAL A 27 5.48 13.90 10.62
CA VAL A 27 6.62 14.65 10.07
C VAL A 27 6.25 15.26 8.72
N ARG A 28 6.67 16.51 8.49
CA ARG A 28 6.48 17.20 7.21
C ARG A 28 7.63 16.93 6.26
N PHE A 29 7.38 17.04 4.96
CA PHE A 29 8.38 16.81 3.91
C PHE A 29 9.73 17.53 4.14
N PRO A 30 9.77 18.85 4.48
CA PRO A 30 11.04 19.55 4.68
C PRO A 30 11.88 19.04 5.85
N CYS A 31 11.26 18.28 6.77
CA CYS A 31 11.91 17.77 7.96
C CYS A 31 12.53 16.38 7.75
N ILE A 32 12.44 15.81 6.55
CA ILE A 32 12.93 14.46 6.25
C ILE A 32 14.14 14.57 5.33
N GLN A 33 15.26 14.02 5.79
CA GLN A 33 16.46 13.87 4.98
C GLN A 33 16.72 12.37 4.74
N ILE A 34 16.85 12.01 3.46
CA ILE A 34 17.14 10.64 3.05
C ILE A 34 18.66 10.49 2.93
N ILE A 35 19.26 9.64 3.77
CA ILE A 35 20.71 9.42 3.79
C ILE A 35 21.15 8.51 2.63
N LYS A 36 20.44 7.40 2.43
CA LYS A 36 20.74 6.42 1.38
C LYS A 36 19.48 5.67 0.99
N THR A 37 19.33 5.43 -0.30
CA THR A 37 18.34 4.52 -0.87
C THR A 37 19.08 3.37 -1.57
N ALA A 38 18.52 2.16 -1.50
CA ALA A 38 19.08 1.00 -2.17
C ALA A 38 17.97 -0.03 -2.42
N THR A 39 18.08 -0.76 -3.52
CA THR A 39 17.30 -1.96 -3.76
C THR A 39 17.92 -3.11 -2.98
N ILE A 40 17.08 -3.91 -2.31
CA ILE A 40 17.53 -4.96 -1.41
C ILE A 40 16.93 -6.29 -1.87
N ALA A 41 17.74 -7.35 -1.91
CA ALA A 41 17.27 -8.69 -2.24
C ALA A 41 16.40 -9.26 -1.11
N ALA A 42 15.43 -10.11 -1.45
CA ALA A 42 14.43 -10.65 -0.50
C ALA A 42 15.03 -11.34 0.74
N LYS A 43 16.22 -11.94 0.63
CA LYS A 43 16.94 -12.60 1.74
C LYS A 43 17.47 -11.61 2.78
N LEU A 44 17.73 -10.37 2.38
CA LEU A 44 18.36 -9.33 3.21
C LEU A 44 17.33 -8.38 3.86
N CYS A 45 16.06 -8.46 3.48
CA CYS A 45 15.00 -7.67 4.11
C CYS A 45 14.87 -8.03 5.59
N LYS A 46 14.79 -7.02 6.46
CA LYS A 46 14.72 -7.20 7.92
C LYS A 46 13.30 -7.04 8.45
N ARG A 47 12.45 -6.24 7.80
CA ARG A 47 11.11 -5.90 8.30
C ARG A 47 10.08 -7.02 8.06
N GLU A 48 9.41 -7.47 9.12
CA GLU A 48 8.38 -8.52 9.07
C GLU A 48 7.22 -8.17 8.13
N SER A 49 6.78 -6.91 8.15
CA SER A 49 5.73 -6.39 7.25
C SER A 49 6.06 -6.53 5.76
N THR A 50 7.35 -6.57 5.41
CA THR A 50 7.82 -6.77 4.04
C THR A 50 8.02 -8.25 3.76
N LYS A 51 8.61 -8.99 4.71
CA LYS A 51 8.87 -10.43 4.62
C LYS A 51 7.62 -11.27 4.37
N GLN A 52 6.48 -10.88 4.95
CA GLN A 52 5.22 -11.62 4.76
C GLN A 52 4.81 -11.78 3.28
N PHE A 53 5.28 -10.89 2.40
CA PHE A 53 4.94 -10.91 0.97
C PHE A 53 5.97 -11.64 0.10
N HIS A 54 6.98 -12.31 0.67
CA HIS A 54 8.02 -12.99 -0.11
C HIS A 54 7.62 -14.40 -0.58
N ASN A 55 6.55 -14.97 -0.01
CA ASN A 55 6.07 -16.30 -0.41
C ASN A 55 5.38 -16.25 -1.78
N SER A 56 5.89 -17.00 -2.75
CA SER A 56 5.31 -17.09 -4.10
C SER A 56 3.94 -17.76 -4.16
N LYS A 57 3.59 -18.56 -3.15
CA LYS A 57 2.29 -19.25 -3.04
C LYS A 57 1.26 -18.49 -2.20
N ILE A 58 1.53 -17.23 -1.86
CA ILE A 58 0.64 -16.44 -1.01
C ILE A 58 -0.72 -16.20 -1.68
N LYS A 59 -1.80 -16.37 -0.92
CA LYS A 59 -3.19 -16.14 -1.37
C LYS A 59 -3.92 -15.34 -0.31
N PHE A 60 -4.70 -14.36 -0.75
CA PHE A 60 -5.53 -13.53 0.13
C PHE A 60 -6.99 -13.66 -0.29
N PRO A 61 -7.91 -14.05 0.61
CA PRO A 61 -9.34 -13.98 0.31
C PRO A 61 -9.79 -12.52 0.28
N LEU A 62 -10.65 -12.18 -0.68
CA LEU A 62 -11.32 -10.89 -0.71
C LEU A 62 -12.57 -10.95 0.18
N VAL A 63 -12.39 -10.74 1.47
CA VAL A 63 -13.47 -10.84 2.47
C VAL A 63 -14.52 -9.73 2.30
N TYR A 64 -14.10 -8.54 1.86
CA TYR A 64 -14.99 -7.41 1.68
C TYR A 64 -14.68 -6.66 0.39
N LYS A 65 -15.60 -6.74 -0.57
CA LYS A 65 -15.48 -6.09 -1.87
C LYS A 65 -16.36 -4.84 -1.90
N LYS A 66 -15.75 -3.67 -1.68
CA LYS A 66 -16.44 -2.38 -1.85
C LYS A 66 -16.87 -2.21 -3.30
N ILE A 67 -18.17 -2.21 -3.56
CA ILE A 67 -18.71 -1.98 -4.91
C ILE A 67 -18.39 -0.55 -5.35
N ARG A 68 -17.58 -0.45 -6.41
CA ARG A 68 -17.26 0.80 -7.09
C ARG A 68 -17.85 0.72 -8.50
N PRO A 69 -18.68 1.70 -8.93
CA PRO A 69 -19.16 1.72 -10.30
C PRO A 69 -17.97 1.85 -11.26
N PRO A 70 -17.94 1.12 -12.40
CA PRO A 70 -16.80 1.14 -13.32
C PRO A 70 -16.51 2.52 -13.89
N THR A 71 -17.55 3.34 -14.07
CA THR A 71 -17.43 4.70 -14.58
C THR A 71 -18.27 5.65 -13.73
N ARG A 72 -17.89 6.95 -13.73
CA ARG A 72 -18.59 7.98 -12.95
C ARG A 72 -20.06 8.14 -13.38
N LYS A 73 -20.35 7.94 -14.68
CA LYS A 73 -21.70 8.00 -15.26
C LYS A 73 -22.66 6.99 -14.65
N LEU A 74 -22.15 5.83 -14.21
CA LEU A 74 -22.94 4.74 -13.63
C LEU A 74 -23.12 4.86 -12.11
N LYS A 75 -22.61 5.94 -11.50
CA LYS A 75 -22.80 6.21 -10.07
C LYS A 75 -24.21 6.76 -9.85
N THR A 76 -25.05 6.01 -9.15
CA THR A 76 -26.42 6.41 -8.78
C THR A 76 -26.53 6.66 -7.27
N THR A 77 -27.44 7.56 -6.87
CA THR A 77 -27.75 7.83 -5.46
C THR A 77 -28.53 6.68 -4.82
N TYR A 78 -29.44 6.08 -5.58
CA TYR A 78 -30.29 4.97 -5.14
C TYR A 78 -30.14 3.77 -6.08
N LYS A 79 -30.39 2.57 -5.55
CA LYS A 79 -30.44 1.31 -6.31
C LYS A 79 -31.58 0.45 -5.79
N ALA A 80 -32.26 -0.24 -6.70
CA ALA A 80 -33.39 -1.11 -6.37
C ALA A 80 -32.97 -2.41 -5.64
N LYS A 81 -31.69 -2.79 -5.71
CA LYS A 81 -31.15 -4.02 -5.09
C LYS A 81 -30.03 -3.70 -4.11
N LYS A 82 -29.98 -4.45 -3.01
CA LYS A 82 -28.90 -4.36 -2.01
C LYS A 82 -27.58 -4.89 -2.59
N PRO A 83 -26.44 -4.24 -2.30
CA PRO A 83 -25.13 -4.73 -2.68
C PRO A 83 -24.77 -6.05 -1.97
N ASN A 84 -24.09 -6.96 -2.67
CA ASN A 84 -23.39 -8.09 -2.04
C ASN A 84 -21.88 -7.77 -2.00
N LEU A 85 -21.27 -7.96 -0.83
CA LEU A 85 -19.89 -7.55 -0.53
C LEU A 85 -18.94 -8.73 -0.32
N PHE A 86 -19.46 -9.96 -0.31
CA PHE A 86 -18.74 -11.18 0.07
C PHE A 86 -18.56 -12.19 -1.10
N MET A 87 -19.18 -11.91 -2.25
CA MET A 87 -18.93 -12.58 -3.54
C MET A 87 -17.98 -11.74 -4.40
#